data_AF-Q49J07-F1
#
_entry.id   AF-Q49J07-F1
#
_cell.length_a   1.000
_cell.length_b   1.000
_cell.length_c   1.000
_cell.angle_alpha   90.00
_cell.angle_beta   90.00
_cell.angle_gamma   90.00
#
_symmetry.space_group_name_H-M   'P 1'
#
loop_
_entity.id
_entity.type
_entity.pdbx_description
1 polymer ?
#
loop_
_entity_poly.entity_id
_entity_poly.type
_entity_poly.pdbx_seq_one_letter_code
_entity_poly.pdbx_strand_id
1 'polypeptide(L)'
;MTEKVAPEKLEAILKSLDEAIAEGPWEASNFLRIIGKHLQDIRNGLAGHLHHDEDDEEAQRKIAELLNPIDRTGKREVYVSLYTSDGSNLAAWERIIANLPRQMTSRAIYASEEDAASAARSRENRTNEGYLAIYIDEMDILTVSPEKTIFDRRGKPLLGLKDRAIKLENITRFVHENDIYAWRFGRLVKI
;
A
#
# COMPACT_ATOMS: atom_id res chain seq x y z
N MET A 1 1.29 -0.42 25.96
CA MET A 1 0.31 -1.40 26.46
C MET A 1 -0.85 -1.41 25.47
N THR A 2 -0.79 -2.28 24.46
CA THR A 2 -1.91 -2.50 23.54
C THR A 2 -2.77 -3.61 24.13
N GLU A 3 -3.93 -3.23 24.64
CA GLU A 3 -4.93 -4.12 25.21
C GLU A 3 -5.47 -5.00 24.07
N LYS A 4 -5.07 -6.28 24.03
CA LYS A 4 -5.67 -7.26 23.12
C LYS A 4 -7.15 -7.35 23.47
N VAL A 5 -8.00 -6.83 22.59
CA VAL A 5 -9.46 -6.90 22.76
C VAL A 5 -9.85 -8.37 22.74
N ALA A 6 -10.47 -8.85 23.82
CA ALA A 6 -10.91 -10.24 23.92
C ALA A 6 -11.91 -10.56 22.77
N PRO A 7 -11.85 -11.76 22.17
CA PRO A 7 -12.69 -12.13 21.01
C PRO A 7 -14.20 -11.99 21.30
N GLU A 8 -14.62 -12.23 22.55
CA GLU A 8 -16.00 -12.04 23.01
C GLU A 8 -16.48 -10.58 22.92
N LYS A 9 -15.59 -9.61 23.15
CA LYS A 9 -15.92 -8.18 22.98
C LYS A 9 -16.06 -7.81 21.51
N LEU A 10 -15.31 -8.46 20.64
CA LEU A 10 -15.31 -8.19 19.20
C LEU A 10 -16.61 -8.68 18.54
N GLU A 11 -17.09 -9.87 18.93
CA GLU A 11 -18.39 -10.40 18.52
C GLU A 11 -19.54 -9.51 19.00
N ALA A 12 -19.47 -9.01 20.25
CA ALA A 12 -20.46 -8.09 20.78
C ALA A 12 -20.50 -6.76 20.00
N ILE A 13 -19.34 -6.23 19.58
CA ILE A 13 -19.24 -5.01 18.78
C ILE A 13 -19.82 -5.25 17.38
N LEU A 14 -19.54 -6.39 16.75
CA LEU A 14 -20.11 -6.76 15.45
C LEU A 14 -21.63 -6.85 15.51
N LYS A 15 -22.16 -7.48 16.56
CA LYS A 15 -23.61 -7.59 16.74
C LYS A 15 -24.28 -6.22 16.87
N SER A 16 -23.70 -5.32 17.67
CA SER A 16 -24.21 -3.95 17.80
C SER A 16 -24.12 -3.15 16.49
N LEU A 17 -23.09 -3.38 15.68
CA LEU A 17 -22.96 -2.79 14.33
C LEU A 17 -24.03 -3.32 13.38
N ASP A 18 -24.29 -4.63 13.40
CA ASP A 18 -25.32 -5.26 12.57
C ASP A 18 -26.72 -4.75 12.93
N GLU A 19 -27.03 -4.60 14.22
CA GLU A 19 -28.28 -4.01 14.71
C GLU A 19 -28.42 -2.54 14.29
N ALA A 20 -27.34 -1.74 14.42
CA ALA A 20 -27.35 -0.34 13.99
C ALA A 20 -27.51 -0.16 12.47
N ILE A 21 -26.93 -1.06 11.68
CA ILE A 21 -27.09 -1.07 10.21
C ILE A 21 -28.52 -1.47 9.83
N ALA A 22 -29.12 -2.44 10.54
CA ALA A 22 -30.47 -2.94 10.24
C ALA A 22 -31.59 -1.98 10.66
N GLU A 23 -31.46 -1.32 11.82
CA GLU A 23 -32.53 -0.47 12.38
C GLU A 23 -32.41 1.01 11.99
N GLY A 24 -31.25 1.43 11.47
CA GLY A 24 -31.01 2.83 11.14
C GLY A 24 -31.73 3.31 9.87
N PRO A 25 -32.16 4.59 9.81
CA PRO A 25 -32.88 5.15 8.67
C PRO A 25 -31.92 5.55 7.52
N TRP A 26 -31.08 4.62 7.08
CA TRP A 26 -29.99 4.90 6.13
C TRP A 26 -30.48 5.29 4.74
N GLU A 27 -31.66 4.83 4.33
CA GLU A 27 -32.27 5.19 3.03
C GLU A 27 -33.11 6.47 3.08
N ALA A 28 -33.27 7.10 4.26
CA ALA A 28 -34.12 8.29 4.40
C ALA A 28 -33.50 9.57 3.81
N SER A 29 -32.19 9.61 3.58
CA SER A 29 -31.49 10.76 2.99
C SER A 29 -30.23 10.32 2.25
N ASN A 30 -29.86 11.05 1.20
CA ASN A 30 -28.58 10.84 0.50
C ASN A 30 -27.37 10.92 1.42
N PHE A 31 -27.43 11.76 2.47
CA PHE A 31 -26.39 11.84 3.49
C PHE A 31 -26.37 10.56 4.36
N LEU A 32 -27.52 10.11 4.85
CA LEU A 32 -27.63 8.91 5.68
C LEU A 32 -27.26 7.64 4.91
N ARG A 33 -27.49 7.60 3.59
CA ARG A 33 -27.12 6.48 2.73
C ARG A 33 -25.61 6.34 2.59
N ILE A 34 -24.90 7.46 2.57
CA ILE A 34 -23.44 7.50 2.59
C ILE A 34 -22.92 7.01 3.96
N ILE A 35 -23.51 7.48 5.06
CA ILE A 35 -23.15 7.04 6.41
C ILE A 35 -23.43 5.53 6.62
N GLY A 36 -24.55 5.02 6.14
CA GLY A 36 -24.90 3.60 6.21
C GLY A 36 -23.90 2.72 5.44
N LYS A 37 -23.46 3.16 4.26
CA LYS A 37 -22.39 2.48 3.51
C LYS A 37 -21.06 2.48 4.27
N HIS A 38 -20.66 3.61 4.85
CA HIS A 38 -19.45 3.65 5.68
C HIS A 38 -19.54 2.73 6.90
N LEU A 39 -20.71 2.62 7.53
CA LEU A 39 -20.93 1.72 8.66
C LEU A 39 -20.83 0.25 8.26
N GLN A 40 -21.35 -0.10 7.07
CA GLN A 40 -21.19 -1.42 6.46
C GLN A 40 -19.72 -1.74 6.15
N ASP A 41 -18.96 -0.78 5.62
CA ASP A 41 -17.54 -0.97 5.34
C ASP A 41 -16.74 -1.24 6.63
N ILE A 42 -17.05 -0.52 7.71
CA ILE A 42 -16.43 -0.73 9.04
C ILE A 42 -16.76 -2.14 9.57
N ARG A 43 -18.02 -2.55 9.49
CA ARG A 43 -18.48 -3.88 9.90
C ARG A 43 -17.77 -4.99 9.11
N ASN A 44 -17.68 -4.83 7.79
CA ASN A 44 -17.03 -5.80 6.92
C ASN A 44 -15.52 -5.89 7.17
N GLY A 45 -14.88 -4.75 7.45
CA GLY A 45 -13.48 -4.72 7.89
C GLY A 45 -13.26 -5.49 9.18
N LEU A 46 -14.16 -5.32 10.17
CA LEU A 46 -14.06 -6.00 11.47
C LEU A 46 -14.33 -7.51 11.36
N ALA A 47 -15.31 -7.92 10.55
CA ALA A 47 -15.58 -9.33 10.25
C ALA A 47 -14.42 -10.01 9.51
N GLY A 48 -13.72 -9.27 8.64
CA GLY A 48 -12.52 -9.76 7.96
C GLY A 48 -11.37 -10.10 8.90
N HIS A 49 -11.25 -9.41 10.04
CA HIS A 49 -10.21 -9.68 11.05
C HIS A 49 -10.52 -10.90 11.93
N LEU A 50 -11.79 -11.28 12.10
CA LEU A 50 -12.18 -12.48 12.88
C LEU A 50 -11.89 -13.80 12.15
N HIS A 51 -11.79 -13.77 10.83
CA HIS A 51 -11.50 -14.95 10.00
C HIS A 51 -10.02 -15.04 9.59
N HIS A 52 -9.14 -14.18 10.13
CA HIS A 52 -7.79 -13.96 9.62
C HIS A 52 -6.66 -14.67 10.41
N ASP A 53 -6.97 -15.48 11.42
CA ASP A 53 -5.95 -15.99 12.35
C ASP A 53 -5.22 -17.28 11.90
N GLU A 54 -5.45 -17.84 10.69
CA GLU A 54 -4.85 -19.16 10.36
C GLU A 54 -4.07 -19.34 9.03
N ASP A 55 -4.03 -18.42 8.05
CA ASP A 55 -3.31 -18.70 6.77
C ASP A 55 -2.72 -17.45 6.07
N ASP A 56 -1.76 -16.79 6.73
CA ASP A 56 -1.29 -15.44 6.37
C ASP A 56 -0.48 -15.29 5.07
N GLU A 57 0.17 -16.32 4.51
CA GLU A 57 1.07 -16.09 3.35
C GLU A 57 0.39 -16.27 1.97
N GLU A 58 -0.62 -17.13 1.87
CA GLU A 58 -1.24 -17.48 0.58
C GLU A 58 -2.52 -16.68 0.31
N ALA A 59 -3.26 -16.32 1.36
CA ALA A 59 -4.45 -15.48 1.29
C ALA A 59 -4.08 -14.02 0.98
N GLN A 60 -2.98 -13.49 1.52
CA GLN A 60 -2.52 -12.13 1.24
C GLN A 60 -2.16 -11.94 -0.24
N ARG A 61 -1.55 -12.95 -0.87
CA ARG A 61 -1.30 -12.96 -2.33
C ARG A 61 -2.62 -12.94 -3.11
N LYS A 62 -3.57 -13.81 -2.77
CA LYS A 62 -4.88 -13.89 -3.46
C LYS A 62 -5.75 -12.65 -3.25
N ILE A 63 -5.74 -12.04 -2.07
CA ILE A 63 -6.50 -10.83 -1.75
C ILE A 63 -5.90 -9.60 -2.47
N ALA A 64 -4.57 -9.52 -2.60
CA ALA A 64 -3.92 -8.52 -3.45
C ALA A 64 -4.26 -8.69 -4.94
N GLU A 65 -4.49 -9.92 -5.40
CA GLU A 65 -4.98 -10.21 -6.76
C GLU A 65 -6.47 -9.91 -6.96
N LEU A 66 -7.30 -10.07 -5.94
CA LEU A 66 -8.76 -9.89 -6.02
C LEU A 66 -9.23 -8.45 -5.80
N LEU A 67 -8.50 -7.62 -5.04
CA LEU A 67 -8.95 -6.26 -4.65
C LEU A 67 -8.66 -5.17 -5.69
N ASN A 68 -8.05 -5.49 -6.82
CA ASN A 68 -7.80 -4.52 -7.88
C ASN A 68 -7.79 -5.22 -9.24
N PRO A 69 -8.82 -5.08 -10.09
CA PRO A 69 -8.71 -5.40 -11.50
C PRO A 69 -7.89 -4.29 -12.17
N ILE A 70 -6.65 -4.10 -11.73
CA ILE A 70 -5.67 -3.36 -12.52
C ILE A 70 -5.47 -4.23 -13.74
N ASP A 71 -5.92 -3.77 -14.90
CA ASP A 71 -5.55 -4.36 -16.17
C ASP A 71 -4.01 -4.44 -16.21
N ARG A 72 -3.48 -5.65 -16.00
CA ARG A 72 -2.04 -5.94 -15.96
C ARG A 72 -1.46 -6.01 -17.38
N THR A 73 -2.30 -5.96 -18.40
CA THR A 73 -1.89 -6.03 -19.80
C THR A 73 -1.03 -4.80 -20.13
N GLY A 74 0.23 -5.02 -20.48
CA GLY A 74 1.17 -3.96 -20.81
C GLY A 74 1.64 -3.12 -19.62
N LYS A 75 1.45 -3.60 -18.38
CA LYS A 75 1.98 -2.97 -17.17
C LYS A 75 3.02 -3.86 -16.51
N ARG A 76 4.05 -3.22 -15.96
CA ARG A 76 5.12 -3.85 -15.20
C ARG A 76 5.12 -3.33 -13.78
N GLU A 77 5.24 -4.24 -12.81
CA GLU A 77 5.47 -3.88 -11.42
C GLU A 77 6.92 -3.41 -11.24
N VAL A 78 7.09 -2.24 -10.63
CA VAL A 78 8.39 -1.65 -10.31
C VAL A 78 8.42 -1.25 -8.84
N TYR A 79 9.65 -1.10 -8.32
CA TYR A 79 9.89 -0.87 -6.90
C TYR A 79 10.60 0.46 -6.69
N VAL A 80 9.92 1.41 -6.07
CA VAL A 80 10.44 2.77 -5.86
C VAL A 80 10.97 2.90 -4.44
N SER A 81 12.24 3.24 -4.29
CA SER A 81 12.85 3.51 -2.98
C SER A 81 12.41 4.88 -2.46
N LEU A 82 11.98 4.88 -1.19
CA LEU A 82 11.50 6.04 -0.47
C LEU A 82 12.36 6.29 0.77
N TYR A 83 12.63 7.56 1.03
CA TYR A 83 13.34 8.02 2.21
C TYR A 83 12.56 9.16 2.86
N THR A 84 12.54 9.15 4.20
CA THR A 84 12.05 10.25 5.04
C THR A 84 12.99 10.45 6.21
N SER A 85 13.12 11.68 6.71
CA SER A 85 13.89 11.95 7.93
C SER A 85 13.15 11.52 9.21
N ASP A 86 11.81 11.40 9.13
CA ASP A 86 10.92 11.03 10.24
C ASP A 86 10.22 9.70 9.92
N GLY A 87 11.00 8.62 9.94
CA GLY A 87 10.57 7.29 9.47
C GLY A 87 9.65 6.52 10.41
N SER A 88 9.65 6.88 11.69
CA SER A 88 8.72 6.31 12.67
C SER A 88 7.30 6.88 12.52
N ASN A 89 7.14 7.98 11.79
CA ASN A 89 5.87 8.67 11.62
C ASN A 89 5.21 8.27 10.29
N LEU A 90 4.14 7.49 10.37
CA LEU A 90 3.39 7.04 9.19
C LEU A 90 2.85 8.21 8.36
N ALA A 91 2.45 9.33 8.99
CA ALA A 91 1.97 10.51 8.28
C ALA A 91 3.06 11.18 7.41
N ALA A 92 4.34 11.05 7.79
CA ALA A 92 5.45 11.53 6.99
C ALA A 92 5.58 10.72 5.69
N TRP A 93 5.41 9.39 5.78
CA TRP A 93 5.35 8.49 4.63
C TRP A 93 4.16 8.80 3.72
N GLU A 94 2.97 9.00 4.29
CA GLU A 94 1.77 9.36 3.52
C GLU A 94 1.98 10.64 2.69
N ARG A 95 2.63 11.66 3.28
CA ARG A 95 2.96 12.90 2.56
C ARG A 95 3.93 12.67 1.40
N ILE A 96 4.91 11.79 1.57
CA ILE A 96 5.87 11.45 0.51
C ILE A 96 5.17 10.71 -0.63
N ILE A 97 4.33 9.72 -0.29
CA ILE A 97 3.59 8.94 -1.29
C ILE A 97 2.59 9.84 -2.03
N ALA A 98 1.87 10.71 -1.34
CA ALA A 98 0.94 11.65 -1.97
C ALA A 98 1.63 12.62 -2.95
N ASN A 99 2.88 13.01 -2.66
CA ASN A 99 3.67 13.91 -3.52
C ASN A 99 4.53 13.18 -4.55
N LEU A 100 4.48 11.85 -4.55
CA LEU A 100 5.36 11.03 -5.36
C LEU A 100 5.32 11.43 -6.85
N PRO A 101 4.16 11.59 -7.52
CA PRO A 101 4.11 11.91 -8.96
C PRO A 101 4.79 13.22 -9.34
N ARG A 102 5.02 14.12 -8.37
CA ARG A 102 5.67 15.42 -8.56
C ARG A 102 7.16 15.42 -8.17
N GLN A 103 7.65 14.40 -7.46
CA GLN A 103 8.97 14.39 -6.82
C GLN A 103 9.75 13.09 -7.09
N MET A 104 9.80 12.69 -8.37
CA MET A 104 10.40 11.41 -8.80
C MET A 104 11.88 11.47 -9.18
N THR A 105 12.37 12.63 -9.58
CA THR A 105 13.59 12.78 -10.39
C THR A 105 14.87 12.30 -9.72
N SER A 106 14.84 12.06 -8.40
CA SER A 106 16.01 11.64 -7.61
C SER A 106 15.79 10.32 -6.85
N ARG A 107 14.76 9.55 -7.18
CA ARG A 107 14.44 8.29 -6.49
C ARG A 107 14.95 7.09 -7.27
N ALA A 108 15.53 6.12 -6.57
CA ALA A 108 15.96 4.87 -7.17
C ALA A 108 14.73 3.99 -7.46
N ILE A 109 14.64 3.49 -8.69
CA ILE A 109 13.54 2.64 -9.15
C ILE A 109 14.15 1.33 -9.62
N TYR A 110 13.68 0.22 -9.06
CA TYR A 110 14.20 -1.11 -9.31
C TYR A 110 13.18 -1.95 -10.08
N ALA A 111 13.70 -2.87 -10.89
CA ALA A 111 12.90 -3.86 -11.59
C ALA A 111 12.52 -5.07 -10.73
N SER A 112 13.27 -5.30 -9.64
CA SER A 112 13.12 -6.45 -8.73
C SER A 112 12.88 -5.98 -7.31
N GLU A 113 11.97 -6.67 -6.61
CA GLU A 113 11.69 -6.43 -5.19
C GLU A 113 12.92 -6.69 -4.32
N GLU A 114 13.68 -7.73 -4.66
CA GLU A 114 14.86 -8.13 -3.91
C GLU A 114 15.91 -7.01 -3.87
N ASP A 115 16.10 -6.32 -5.00
CA ASP A 115 17.07 -5.22 -5.09
C ASP A 115 16.61 -4.01 -4.25
N ALA A 116 15.32 -3.66 -4.29
CA ALA A 116 14.75 -2.58 -3.49
C ALA A 116 14.77 -2.90 -1.99
N ALA A 117 14.36 -4.11 -1.61
CA ALA A 117 14.39 -4.58 -0.23
C ALA A 117 15.84 -4.63 0.30
N SER A 118 16.78 -5.09 -0.51
CA SER A 118 18.19 -5.11 -0.16
C SER A 118 18.73 -3.69 0.01
N ALA A 119 18.36 -2.75 -0.86
CA ALA A 119 18.75 -1.35 -0.75
C ALA A 119 18.26 -0.72 0.57
N ALA A 120 16.98 -0.91 0.91
CA ALA A 120 16.40 -0.44 2.16
C ALA A 120 17.07 -1.05 3.41
N ARG A 121 17.39 -2.35 3.38
CA ARG A 121 18.04 -3.06 4.51
C ARG A 121 19.52 -2.69 4.70
N SER A 122 20.20 -2.28 3.64
CA SER A 122 21.64 -1.98 3.67
C SER A 122 22.02 -0.63 4.30
N ARG A 123 21.02 0.22 4.60
CA ARG A 123 21.23 1.56 5.16
C ARG A 123 21.31 1.49 6.69
N GLU A 124 22.10 2.37 7.28
CA GLU A 124 22.31 2.45 8.74
C GLU A 124 21.01 2.80 9.48
N ASN A 125 20.21 3.73 8.95
CA ASN A 125 18.92 4.13 9.51
C ASN A 125 17.76 3.44 8.79
N ARG A 126 17.55 2.15 9.07
CA ARG A 126 16.51 1.32 8.43
C ARG A 126 15.10 1.88 8.61
N THR A 127 14.83 2.52 9.75
CA THR A 127 13.53 3.16 10.04
C THR A 127 13.20 4.29 9.07
N ASN A 128 14.20 4.94 8.48
CA ASN A 128 14.00 6.06 7.55
C ASN A 128 13.89 5.62 6.09
N GLU A 129 13.92 4.32 5.83
CA GLU A 129 13.93 3.72 4.50
C GLU A 129 12.69 2.85 4.31
N GLY A 130 12.09 2.96 3.15
CA GLY A 130 10.96 2.14 2.74
C GLY A 130 10.96 1.99 1.22
N TYR A 131 10.11 1.12 0.71
CA TYR A 131 9.91 1.03 -0.72
C TYR A 131 8.44 0.78 -1.06
N LEU A 132 8.09 1.17 -2.28
CA LEU A 132 6.75 1.09 -2.82
C LEU A 132 6.76 0.15 -4.01
N ALA A 133 5.82 -0.78 -4.07
CA ALA A 133 5.50 -1.52 -5.28
C ALA A 133 4.34 -0.83 -6.02
N ILE A 134 4.54 -0.63 -7.32
CA ILE A 134 3.60 0.11 -8.18
C ILE A 134 3.61 -0.45 -9.61
N TYR A 135 2.43 -0.56 -10.22
CA TYR A 135 2.31 -0.89 -11.63
C TYR A 135 2.49 0.35 -12.53
N ILE A 136 3.36 0.23 -13.52
CA ILE A 136 3.65 1.26 -14.51
C ILE A 136 3.43 0.71 -15.91
N ASP A 137 2.88 1.54 -16.79
CA ASP A 137 2.71 1.22 -18.19
C ASP A 137 4.10 0.96 -18.82
N GLU A 138 4.30 -0.17 -19.51
CA GLU A 138 5.62 -0.55 -20.05
C GLU A 138 6.17 0.51 -21.03
N MET A 139 5.25 1.19 -21.74
CA MET A 139 5.58 2.30 -22.63
C MET A 139 6.18 3.52 -21.90
N ASP A 140 5.96 3.65 -20.60
CA ASP A 140 6.47 4.74 -19.77
C ASP A 140 7.81 4.41 -19.10
N ILE A 141 8.29 3.18 -19.26
CA ILE A 141 9.62 2.77 -18.83
C ILE A 141 10.62 3.14 -19.93
N LEU A 142 11.62 3.94 -19.57
CA LEU A 142 12.69 4.32 -20.48
C LEU A 142 13.58 3.10 -20.75
N THR A 143 13.51 2.60 -21.99
CA THR A 143 14.40 1.54 -22.44
C THR A 143 15.77 2.14 -22.71
N VAL A 144 16.71 1.92 -21.81
CA VAL A 144 18.10 2.36 -21.94
C VAL A 144 18.96 1.19 -22.42
N SER A 145 19.87 1.45 -23.36
CA SER A 145 20.87 0.46 -23.77
C SER A 145 21.74 0.07 -22.58
N PRO A 146 22.26 -1.18 -22.51
CA PRO A 146 23.04 -1.67 -21.36
C PRO A 146 24.21 -0.77 -20.94
N GLU A 147 24.85 -0.09 -21.91
CA GLU A 147 25.96 0.85 -21.69
C GLU A 147 25.55 2.15 -20.99
N LYS A 148 24.27 2.52 -21.05
CA LYS A 148 23.70 3.74 -20.46
C LYS A 148 22.84 3.46 -19.23
N THR A 149 22.82 2.22 -18.77
CA THR A 149 22.11 1.83 -17.55
C THR A 149 22.75 2.52 -16.36
N ILE A 150 21.94 3.20 -15.56
CA ILE A 150 22.38 3.80 -14.30
C ILE A 150 22.38 2.69 -13.26
N PHE A 151 23.47 2.58 -12.50
CA PHE A 151 23.58 1.62 -11.41
C PHE A 151 23.51 2.34 -10.07
N ASP A 152 22.95 1.68 -9.07
CA ASP A 152 23.06 2.13 -7.69
C ASP A 152 24.47 1.91 -7.14
N ARG A 153 24.70 2.33 -5.89
CA ARG A 153 26.00 2.18 -5.21
C ARG A 153 26.46 0.72 -5.06
N ARG A 154 25.58 -0.24 -5.27
CA ARG A 154 25.81 -1.68 -5.15
C ARG A 154 25.89 -2.38 -6.50
N GLY A 155 25.89 -1.62 -7.60
CA GLY A 155 25.95 -2.16 -8.96
C GLY A 155 24.62 -2.74 -9.45
N LYS A 156 23.49 -2.41 -8.82
CA LYS A 156 22.16 -2.86 -9.26
C LYS A 156 21.57 -1.88 -10.28
N PRO A 157 20.99 -2.36 -11.38
CA PRO A 157 20.47 -1.51 -12.44
C PRO A 157 19.20 -0.77 -11.98
N LEU A 158 19.15 0.52 -12.27
CA LEU A 158 18.00 1.39 -12.01
C LEU A 158 17.19 1.61 -13.28
N LEU A 159 15.87 1.66 -13.13
CA LEU A 159 14.94 1.99 -14.20
C LEU A 159 14.76 3.50 -14.31
N GLY A 160 14.79 4.01 -15.54
CA GLY A 160 14.30 5.35 -15.85
C GLY A 160 12.81 5.29 -16.17
N LEU A 161 12.05 6.27 -15.68
CA LEU A 161 10.64 6.45 -16.05
C LEU A 161 10.46 7.79 -16.77
N LYS A 162 9.47 7.85 -17.66
CA LYS A 162 9.00 9.13 -18.24
C LYS A 162 8.38 10.03 -17.18
N ASP A 163 8.30 11.32 -17.49
CA ASP A 163 7.57 12.26 -16.63
C ASP A 163 6.11 11.82 -16.48
N ARG A 164 5.58 11.94 -15.26
CA ARG A 164 4.19 11.56 -14.88
C ARG A 164 3.79 10.10 -15.13
N ALA A 165 4.74 9.18 -15.27
CA ALA A 165 4.46 7.74 -15.43
C ALA A 165 3.75 7.10 -14.21
N ILE A 166 3.89 7.71 -13.03
CA ILE A 166 3.40 7.14 -11.77
C ILE A 166 2.02 7.67 -11.42
N LYS A 167 1.08 6.73 -11.26
CA LYS A 167 -0.30 6.96 -10.85
C LYS A 167 -0.51 6.33 -9.47
N LEU A 168 -0.97 7.11 -8.49
CA LEU A 168 -1.14 6.64 -7.11
C LEU A 168 -2.16 5.50 -6.97
N GLU A 169 -3.11 5.40 -7.90
CA GLU A 169 -4.09 4.33 -7.99
C GLU A 169 -3.48 2.96 -8.31
N ASN A 170 -2.30 2.93 -8.95
CA ASN A 170 -1.60 1.70 -9.31
C ASN A 170 -0.67 1.18 -8.20
N ILE A 171 -0.66 1.85 -7.04
CA ILE A 171 0.12 1.41 -5.89
C ILE A 171 -0.47 0.10 -5.37
N THR A 172 0.38 -0.93 -5.29
CA THR A 172 -0.02 -2.23 -4.76
C THR A 172 0.21 -2.29 -3.25
N ARG A 173 1.45 -2.02 -2.83
CA ARG A 173 1.89 -2.09 -1.43
C ARG A 173 3.04 -1.13 -1.14
N PHE A 174 3.09 -0.62 0.08
CA PHE A 174 4.22 0.07 0.66
C PHE A 174 4.83 -0.82 1.74
N VAL A 175 6.14 -1.00 1.72
CA VAL A 175 6.87 -1.83 2.67
C VAL A 175 7.81 -0.95 3.49
N HIS A 176 7.67 -1.04 4.80
CA HIS A 176 8.47 -0.28 5.75
C HIS A 176 8.86 -1.17 6.92
N GLU A 177 10.16 -1.24 7.20
CA GLU A 177 10.74 -2.19 8.15
C GLU A 177 10.36 -3.65 7.85
N ASN A 178 9.40 -4.21 8.60
CA ASN A 178 8.84 -5.55 8.42
C ASN A 178 7.34 -5.53 8.11
N ASP A 179 6.73 -4.35 8.05
CA ASP A 179 5.31 -4.16 7.90
C ASP A 179 4.97 -3.81 6.44
N ILE A 180 3.82 -4.31 6.00
CA ILE A 180 3.28 -4.05 4.67
C ILE A 180 2.01 -3.20 4.83
N TYR A 181 1.89 -2.15 4.02
CA TYR A 181 0.80 -1.19 4.06
C TYR A 181 0.13 -1.06 2.70
N ALA A 182 -1.19 -1.02 2.68
CA ALA A 182 -2.01 -0.62 1.55
C ALA A 182 -2.12 0.90 1.49
N TRP A 183 -2.01 1.49 0.30
CA TRP A 183 -2.38 2.89 0.06
C TRP A 183 -3.88 2.99 -0.23
N ARG A 184 -4.64 3.64 0.66
CA ARG A 184 -6.10 3.78 0.55
C ARG A 184 -6.53 5.18 1.00
N PHE A 185 -7.29 5.89 0.16
CA PHE A 185 -7.85 7.22 0.47
C PHE A 185 -6.85 8.24 1.04
N GLY A 186 -5.59 8.19 0.59
CA GLY A 186 -4.54 9.08 1.09
C GLY A 186 -3.89 8.64 2.42
N ARG A 187 -4.18 7.42 2.88
CA ARG A 187 -3.66 6.84 4.11
C ARG A 187 -2.93 5.53 3.85
N LEU A 188 -1.99 5.22 4.73
CA LEU A 188 -1.36 3.91 4.81
C LEU A 188 -2.11 3.05 5.84
N VAL A 189 -2.65 1.92 5.39
CA VAL A 189 -3.36 0.95 6.23
C VAL A 189 -2.54 -0.32 6.26
N LYS A 190 -2.15 -0.78 7.45
CA LYS A 190 -1.39 -2.02 7.60
C LYS A 190 -2.22 -3.20 7.07
N ILE A 191 -1.59 -4.08 6.31
CA ILE A 191 -2.14 -5.35 5.83
C ILE A 191 -1.63 -6.45 6.75
#